data_AF-A0A0H5PXW1-F1
#
_entry.id   AF-A0A0H5PXW1-F1
#
_cell.length_a   1.000
_cell.length_b   1.000
_cell.length_c   1.000
_cell.angle_alpha   90.00
_cell.angle_beta   90.00
_cell.angle_gamma   90.00
#
_symmetry.space_group_name_H-M   'P 1'
#
loop_
_entity.id
_entity.type
_entity.pdbx_description
1 polymer ?
#
loop_
_entity_poly.entity_id
_entity_poly.type
_entity_poly.pdbx_seq_one_letter_code
_entity_poly.pdbx_strand_id
1 'polypeptide(L)' 'MIKWLLGGFFMWFEKIKSWREKKKIYPVKSIGRPRLPVDENAIHEAYLKGVSIAEIARQNNCSETTVRRRLGI' A
#
# COMPACT_ATOMS: atom_id res chain seq x y z
N MET A 1 -27.01 -0.21 -46.16
CA MET A 1 -27.25 -0.29 -44.69
C MET A 1 -26.03 -0.68 -43.84
N ILE A 2 -24.86 -1.00 -44.41
CA ILE A 2 -23.66 -1.43 -43.65
C ILE A 2 -22.76 -0.27 -43.12
N LYS A 3 -22.85 0.92 -43.72
CA LYS A 3 -22.06 2.10 -43.33
C LYS A 3 -22.34 2.63 -41.91
N TRP A 4 -23.51 2.34 -41.33
CA TRP A 4 -23.91 2.84 -40.01
C TRP A 4 -23.39 1.99 -38.84
N LEU A 5 -23.17 0.68 -39.05
CA LEU A 5 -22.61 -0.22 -38.03
C LEU A 5 -21.11 0.02 -37.79
N LEU A 6 -20.37 0.34 -38.86
CA LEU A 6 -18.93 0.63 -38.77
C LEU A 6 -18.63 1.96 -38.06
N GLY A 7 -19.50 2.96 -38.19
CA GLY A 7 -19.36 4.26 -37.51
C GLY A 7 -19.48 4.14 -35.99
N GLY A 8 -20.40 3.31 -35.50
CA GLY A 8 -20.54 3.05 -34.07
C GLY A 8 -19.33 2.33 -33.46
N PHE A 9 -18.78 1.35 -34.19
CA PHE A 9 -17.58 0.61 -33.76
C PHE A 9 -16.34 1.51 -33.73
N PHE A 10 -16.14 2.34 -34.75
CA PHE A 10 -15.03 3.30 -34.81
C PHE A 10 -15.11 4.33 -33.67
N MET A 11 -16.30 4.88 -33.40
CA MET A 11 -16.52 5.83 -32.32
C MET A 11 -16.31 5.21 -30.93
N TRP A 12 -16.67 3.93 -30.76
CA TRP A 12 -16.35 3.17 -29.54
C TRP A 12 -14.85 2.94 -29.37
N PHE A 13 -14.13 2.69 -30.46
CA PHE A 13 -12.67 2.52 -30.46
C PHE A 13 -11.93 3.81 -30.08
N GLU A 14 -12.35 4.95 -30.64
CA GLU A 14 -11.84 6.28 -30.25
C GLU A 14 -12.10 6.57 -28.77
N LYS A 15 -13.29 6.23 -28.28
CA LYS A 15 -13.63 6.34 -26.86
C LYS A 15 -12.70 5.50 -25.99
N ILE A 16 -12.41 4.25 -26.36
CA ILE A 16 -11.47 3.38 -25.63
C ILE A 16 -10.05 3.96 -25.63
N LYS A 17 -9.58 4.51 -26.76
CA LYS A 17 -8.27 5.18 -26.83
C LYS A 17 -8.20 6.37 -25.87
N SER A 18 -9.22 7.22 -25.87
CA SER A 18 -9.29 8.36 -24.95
C SER A 18 -9.31 7.95 -23.47
N TRP A 19 -9.95 6.81 -23.14
CA TRP A 19 -9.96 6.26 -21.79
C TRP A 19 -8.57 5.74 -21.38
N ARG A 20 -7.84 5.10 -22.31
CA ARG A 20 -6.47 4.63 -22.08
C ARG A 20 -5.50 5.80 -21.88
N GLU A 21 -5.63 6.87 -22.64
CA GLU A 21 -4.84 8.10 -22.47
C GLU A 21 -5.15 8.80 -21.15
N LYS A 22 -6.43 8.91 -20.75
CA LYS A 22 -6.83 9.45 -19.45
C LYS A 22 -6.31 8.61 -18.27
N LYS A 23 -6.23 7.28 -18.40
CA LYS A 23 -5.59 6.41 -17.39
C LYS A 23 -4.08 6.63 -17.25
N LYS A 24 -3.43 7.31 -18.19
CA LYS A 24 -2.00 7.67 -18.09
C LYS A 24 -1.78 8.88 -17.16
N ILE A 25 -2.86 9.54 -16.73
CA ILE A 25 -2.89 10.76 -15.91
C ILE A 25 -3.25 10.43 -14.45
N TYR A 26 -3.00 9.21 -13.97
CA TYR A 26 -3.03 8.99 -12.53
C TYR A 26 -1.72 9.54 -11.93
N PRO A 27 -1.79 10.35 -10.87
CA PRO A 27 -0.58 10.76 -10.18
C PRO A 27 0.17 9.50 -9.73
N VAL A 28 1.49 9.52 -9.86
CA VAL A 28 2.35 8.43 -9.38
C VAL A 28 2.00 8.18 -7.91
N LYS A 29 1.76 6.90 -7.55
CA LYS A 29 1.45 6.53 -6.17
C LYS A 29 2.55 7.07 -5.26
N SER A 30 2.17 7.84 -4.24
CA SER A 30 3.13 8.33 -3.26
C SER A 30 3.85 7.16 -2.59
N ILE A 31 5.14 7.34 -2.29
CA ILE A 31 5.99 6.37 -1.58
C ILE A 31 5.34 5.90 -0.26
N GLY A 32 4.51 6.76 0.34
CA GLY A 32 3.78 6.49 1.58
C GLY A 32 4.53 7.01 2.80
N ARG A 33 3.97 6.74 3.98
CA ARG A 33 4.60 7.11 5.26
C ARG A 33 5.83 6.21 5.50
N PRO A 34 7.00 6.77 5.85
CA PRO A 34 8.15 5.96 6.21
C PRO A 34 7.85 5.11 7.46
N ARG A 35 8.56 3.97 7.58
CA ARG A 35 8.45 3.12 8.77
C ARG A 35 8.98 3.86 10.01
N LEU A 36 8.38 3.59 11.16
CA LEU A 36 8.84 4.14 12.43
C LEU A 36 10.25 3.59 12.73
N PRO A 37 11.24 4.44 13.06
CA PRO A 37 12.58 4.00 13.42
C PRO A 37 12.52 3.39 14.82
N VAL A 38 12.45 2.07 14.89
CA VAL A 38 12.47 1.31 16.14
C VAL A 38 13.51 0.22 15.99
N ASP A 39 14.25 -0.08 17.05
CA ASP A 39 15.23 -1.14 17.05
C ASP A 39 14.54 -2.51 17.04
N GLU A 40 14.55 -3.15 15.87
CA GLU A 40 13.92 -4.44 15.66
C GLU A 40 14.62 -5.54 16.48
N ASN A 41 15.95 -5.50 16.58
CA ASN A 41 16.70 -6.50 17.33
C ASN A 41 16.34 -6.45 18.81
N ALA A 42 16.27 -5.24 19.39
CA ALA A 42 15.85 -5.05 20.77
C ALA A 42 14.41 -5.57 21.03
N ILE A 43 13.49 -5.36 20.09
CA ILE A 43 12.12 -5.90 20.17
C ILE A 43 12.14 -7.44 20.20
N HIS A 44 12.87 -8.07 19.28
CA HIS A 44 12.95 -9.53 19.19
C HIS A 44 13.59 -10.13 20.46
N GLU A 45 14.67 -9.55 20.96
CA GLU A 45 15.32 -10.00 22.19
C GLU A 45 14.41 -9.88 23.41
N ALA A 46 13.70 -8.76 23.57
CA ALA A 46 12.78 -8.55 24.68
C ALA A 46 11.61 -9.57 24.64
N TYR A 47 11.08 -9.83 23.44
CA TYR A 47 10.04 -10.84 23.25
C TYR A 47 10.52 -12.25 23.61
N LEU A 48 11.74 -12.61 23.18
CA LEU A 48 12.37 -13.90 23.53
C LEU A 48 12.62 -14.04 25.05
N LYS A 49 12.88 -12.94 25.75
CA LYS A 49 13.01 -12.89 27.22
C LYS A 49 11.65 -12.99 27.94
N GLY A 50 10.53 -13.08 27.21
CA GLY A 50 9.19 -13.18 27.76
C GLY A 50 8.57 -11.85 28.17
N VAL A 51 9.16 -10.71 27.75
CA VAL A 51 8.57 -9.39 28.00
C VAL A 51 7.27 -9.25 27.20
N SER A 52 6.22 -8.72 27.83
CA SER A 52 4.93 -8.56 27.18
C SER A 52 4.98 -7.53 26.04
N ILE A 53 4.19 -7.73 25.00
CA ILE A 53 4.10 -6.82 23.85
C ILE A 53 3.75 -5.39 24.30
N ALA A 54 2.86 -5.26 25.28
CA ALA A 54 2.47 -3.97 25.87
C ALA A 54 3.65 -3.27 26.54
N GLU A 55 4.53 -4.00 27.23
CA GLU A 55 5.72 -3.41 27.85
C GLU A 55 6.77 -3.03 26.81
N ILE A 56 7.02 -3.89 25.81
CA ILE A 56 7.93 -3.57 24.69
C ILE A 56 7.46 -2.29 23.97
N ALA A 57 6.15 -2.16 23.76
CA ALA A 57 5.54 -0.99 23.13
C ALA A 57 5.75 0.29 23.95
N ARG A 58 5.57 0.22 25.28
CA ARG A 58 5.83 1.33 26.22
C ARG A 58 7.30 1.75 26.19
N GLN A 59 8.23 0.80 26.29
CA GLN A 59 9.67 1.07 26.26
C GLN A 59 10.13 1.74 24.96
N ASN A 60 9.52 1.35 23.83
CA ASN A 60 9.85 1.88 22.51
C ASN A 60 8.97 3.06 22.07
N ASN A 61 8.10 3.59 22.95
CA ASN A 61 7.15 4.66 22.64
C ASN A 61 6.37 4.44 21.33
N CYS A 62 5.90 3.21 21.12
CA CYS A 62 5.19 2.82 19.91
C CYS A 62 3.91 2.05 20.23
N SER A 63 3.06 1.81 19.24
CA SER A 63 1.85 1.01 19.44
C SER A 63 2.18 -0.48 19.51
N GLU A 64 1.38 -1.25 20.26
CA GLU A 64 1.49 -2.72 20.27
C GLU A 64 1.36 -3.34 18.87
N THR A 65 0.53 -2.74 18.01
CA THR A 65 0.40 -3.13 16.60
C THR A 65 1.69 -2.95 15.81
N THR A 66 2.53 -1.96 16.17
CA THR A 66 3.86 -1.79 15.58
C THR A 66 4.76 -2.94 16.00
N VAL A 67 4.78 -3.29 17.29
CA VAL A 67 5.57 -4.40 17.84
C VAL A 67 5.19 -5.74 17.18
N ARG A 68 3.89 -6.06 17.08
CA ARG A 68 3.40 -7.29 16.41
C ARG A 68 3.86 -7.39 14.96
N ARG A 69 3.77 -6.29 14.21
CA ARG A 69 4.26 -6.23 12.82
C ARG A 69 5.76 -6.42 12.69
N ARG A 70 6.56 -6.01 13.69
CA ARG A 70 8.01 -6.28 13.71
C ARG A 70 8.30 -7.75 14.02
N LEU A 71 7.58 -8.31 14.99
CA LEU A 71 7.71 -9.72 15.36
C LEU A 71 7.18 -10.70 14.31
N GLY A 72 6.29 -10.25 13.41
CA GLY A 72 5.69 -11.08 12.38
C GLY A 72 4.54 -11.95 12.88
N ILE A 73 3.84 -11.51 13.93
CA ILE A 73 2.71 -12.21 14.59
C ILE A 73 1.39 -11.42 14.50
#